data_AF-A0A149PGR8-F1
#
_entry.id   AF-A0A149PGR8-F1
#
_cell.length_a   1.000
_cell.length_b   1.000
_cell.length_c   1.000
_cell.angle_alpha   90.00
_cell.angle_beta   90.00
_cell.angle_gamma   90.00
#
_symmetry.space_group_name_H-M   'P 1'
#
loop_
_entity.id
_entity.type
_entity.pdbx_description
1 polymer ?
#
loop_
_entity_poly.entity_id
_entity_poly.type
_entity_poly.pdbx_seq_one_letter_code
_entity_poly.pdbx_strand_id
1 'polypeptide(L)'
;MSSNITITDELIAEIANRMADEGQKVSPVAIWSEVHTGSVVAVSAALRKWRETRAARAPQVVERPALPETVTDTMRDALDRLWTSAQDEAERAVARRLAAMRQRVEDASNERDDALTELQTTVQELDALQVQLNQMATAYDEKVDAVAGLEEDIALAVQRTDAAEKRAQQLAERVSLLEAELERAELAAGREASSREGSDVTGEDDSAELVADTPEAEAERAALDAAHLEAVARLESELEAIRAELQAEQEALAAQREEVTGAHAERDAAALELQNAQAQIASLTDERDADASEIARLSASLSEAQERAASAAASGQVEGAESASPAAVDSQELDALKEQLARDAQTHAAAIAEARETVRKWSDYSNVLKQQLAQSNEKMMLVLARGAGEASLSRLLAAELGQLNPEHDLLRKEKQQQVVVETINAHLEKQGYRYDEKTGLVSKVNPETAPA
;
A
#
# COMPACT_ATOMS: atom_id res chain seq x y z
N MET A 1 37.73 -32.81 53.14
CA MET A 1 37.36 -34.11 53.71
C MET A 1 35.94 -34.41 53.27
N SER A 2 35.79 -35.04 52.11
CA SER A 2 34.51 -35.55 51.61
C SER A 2 34.73 -37.04 51.37
N SER A 3 34.30 -37.85 52.33
CA SER A 3 34.37 -39.30 52.24
C SER A 3 33.43 -39.72 51.10
N ASN A 4 33.99 -40.20 49.98
CA ASN A 4 33.23 -40.92 48.97
C ASN A 4 32.76 -42.23 49.62
N ILE A 5 31.53 -42.24 50.14
CA ILE A 5 30.85 -43.46 50.57
C ILE A 5 30.44 -44.19 49.28
N THR A 6 31.24 -45.17 48.86
CA THR A 6 30.88 -46.09 47.78
C THR A 6 29.65 -46.89 48.21
N ILE A 7 28.58 -46.77 47.43
CA ILE A 7 27.36 -47.58 47.58
C ILE A 7 27.71 -49.04 47.38
N THR A 8 27.43 -49.83 48.39
CA THR A 8 27.61 -51.28 48.34
C THR A 8 26.27 -51.94 47.98
N ASP A 9 26.33 -53.00 47.17
CA ASP A 9 25.16 -53.79 46.77
C ASP A 9 24.41 -54.32 48.02
N GLU A 10 25.12 -54.54 49.14
CA GLU A 10 24.52 -54.95 50.42
C GLU A 10 23.60 -53.89 51.05
N LEU A 11 23.96 -52.60 51.00
CA LEU A 11 23.15 -51.53 51.59
C LEU A 11 21.81 -51.37 50.84
N ILE A 12 21.86 -51.49 49.52
CA ILE A 12 20.66 -51.46 48.66
C ILE A 12 19.76 -52.67 48.95
N ALA A 13 20.35 -53.85 49.14
CA ALA A 13 19.61 -55.06 49.49
C ALA A 13 18.95 -54.97 50.87
N GLU A 14 19.61 -54.35 51.85
CA GLU A 14 19.07 -54.14 53.20
C GLU A 14 17.87 -53.17 53.18
N ILE A 15 17.99 -52.05 52.47
CA ILE A 15 16.89 -51.08 52.30
C ILE A 15 15.72 -51.71 51.52
N ALA A 16 16.02 -52.46 50.46
CA ALA A 16 15.00 -53.20 49.71
C ALA A 16 14.25 -54.22 50.57
N ASN A 17 14.95 -54.92 51.47
CA ASN A 17 14.34 -55.86 52.42
C ASN A 17 13.44 -55.13 53.41
N ARG A 18 13.93 -54.04 54.03
CA ARG A 18 13.13 -53.22 54.95
C ARG A 18 11.86 -52.70 54.28
N MET A 19 11.98 -52.10 53.09
CA MET A 19 10.83 -51.60 52.35
C MET A 19 9.83 -52.72 51.99
N ALA A 20 10.32 -53.90 51.61
CA ALA A 20 9.47 -55.06 51.33
C ALA A 20 8.74 -55.59 52.58
N ASP A 21 9.41 -55.62 53.73
CA ASP A 21 8.84 -56.06 55.01
C ASP A 21 7.81 -55.05 55.54
N GLU A 22 7.99 -53.76 55.24
CA GLU A 22 7.03 -52.69 55.51
C GLU A 22 5.85 -52.63 54.51
N GLY A 23 5.83 -53.52 53.51
CA GLY A 23 4.77 -53.58 52.49
C GLY A 23 4.82 -52.44 51.47
N GLN A 24 5.92 -51.69 51.41
CA GLN A 24 6.11 -50.60 50.46
C GLN A 24 6.60 -51.12 49.10
N LYS A 25 6.25 -50.41 48.01
CA LYS A 25 6.70 -50.78 46.66
C LYS A 25 8.20 -50.51 46.51
N VAL A 26 9.00 -51.57 46.38
CA VAL A 26 10.44 -51.50 46.16
C VAL A 26 10.73 -51.08 44.71
N SER A 27 11.00 -49.78 44.50
CA SER A 27 11.36 -49.19 43.20
C SER A 27 12.77 -48.59 43.25
N PRO A 28 13.56 -48.61 42.15
CA PRO A 28 14.88 -47.98 42.11
C PRO A 28 14.88 -46.52 42.57
N VAL A 29 13.81 -45.78 42.27
CA VAL A 29 13.64 -44.38 42.69
C VAL A 29 13.37 -44.27 44.18
N ALA A 30 12.59 -45.20 44.75
CA ALA A 30 12.26 -45.21 46.18
C ALA A 30 13.47 -45.56 47.06
N ILE A 31 14.33 -46.48 46.60
CA ILE A 31 15.59 -46.77 47.29
C ILE A 31 16.58 -45.60 47.14
N TRP A 32 16.65 -44.99 45.96
CA TRP A 32 17.51 -43.82 45.74
C TRP A 32 17.11 -42.64 46.64
N SER A 33 15.81 -42.44 46.88
CA SER A 33 15.30 -41.42 47.81
C SER A 33 15.55 -41.74 49.29
N GLU A 34 16.08 -42.90 49.65
CA GLU A 34 16.55 -43.15 51.02
C GLU A 34 18.07 -43.06 51.13
N VAL A 35 18.79 -43.54 50.10
CA VAL A 35 20.26 -43.57 50.07
C VAL A 35 20.87 -42.20 49.72
N HIS A 36 20.15 -41.34 48.98
CA HIS A 36 20.52 -39.98 48.56
C HIS A 36 21.93 -39.81 47.98
N THR A 37 22.55 -40.90 47.54
CA THR A 37 23.92 -40.94 47.06
C THR A 37 24.00 -41.87 45.86
N GLY A 38 24.93 -41.58 44.94
CA GLY A 38 25.24 -42.36 43.73
C GLY A 38 24.18 -42.37 42.62
N SER A 39 24.48 -43.12 41.55
CA SER A 39 23.67 -43.17 40.33
C SER A 39 22.49 -44.13 40.47
N VAL A 40 21.29 -43.67 40.07
CA VAL A 40 20.05 -44.49 39.98
C VAL A 40 20.28 -45.76 39.16
N VAL A 41 21.20 -45.73 38.19
CA VAL A 41 21.55 -46.90 37.37
C VAL A 41 22.26 -47.97 38.19
N ALA A 42 23.18 -47.59 39.09
CA ALA A 42 23.84 -48.54 40.00
C ALA A 42 22.84 -49.14 40.99
N VAL A 43 21.92 -48.31 41.51
CA VAL A 43 20.81 -48.78 42.35
C VAL A 43 19.93 -49.78 41.59
N SER A 44 19.59 -49.50 40.33
CA SER A 44 18.76 -50.39 39.52
C SER A 44 19.44 -51.74 39.24
N ALA A 45 20.77 -51.76 39.07
CA ALA A 45 21.54 -52.98 38.84
C ALA A 45 21.64 -53.84 40.12
N ALA A 46 21.92 -53.24 41.27
CA ALA A 46 21.93 -53.93 42.56
C ALA A 46 20.53 -54.44 42.96
N LEU A 47 19.48 -53.67 42.70
CA LEU A 47 18.09 -54.05 42.95
C LEU A 47 17.63 -55.16 42.00
N ARG A 48 18.21 -55.25 40.79
CA ARG A 48 18.03 -56.40 39.89
C ARG A 48 18.69 -57.66 40.46
N LYS A 49 19.96 -57.60 40.93
CA LYS A 49 20.63 -58.72 41.61
C LYS A 49 19.88 -59.18 42.89
N TRP A 50 19.37 -58.23 43.66
CA TRP A 50 18.53 -58.52 44.82
C TRP A 50 17.21 -59.22 44.43
N ARG A 51 16.57 -58.76 43.35
CA ARG A 51 15.37 -59.42 42.81
C ARG A 51 15.68 -60.83 42.31
N GLU A 52 16.79 -61.04 41.63
CA GLU A 52 17.22 -62.37 41.14
C GLU A 52 17.52 -63.34 42.29
N THR A 53 18.22 -62.88 43.33
CA THR A 53 18.50 -63.69 44.53
C THR A 53 17.24 -64.00 45.35
N ARG A 54 16.23 -63.11 45.33
CA ARG A 54 14.92 -63.34 45.96
C ARG A 54 13.97 -64.17 45.09
N ALA A 55 14.03 -64.04 43.77
CA ALA A 55 13.25 -64.84 42.82
C ALA A 55 13.68 -66.31 42.82
N ALA A 56 14.96 -66.60 43.07
CA ALA A 56 15.45 -67.96 43.32
C ALA A 56 14.86 -68.58 44.60
N ARG A 57 14.26 -67.77 45.48
CA ARG A 57 13.54 -68.18 46.68
C ARG A 57 12.04 -68.22 46.40
N ALA A 58 11.65 -69.11 45.48
CA ALA A 58 10.24 -69.41 45.22
C ALA A 58 9.54 -69.82 46.54
N PRO A 59 8.28 -69.41 46.76
CA PRO A 59 7.50 -69.86 47.90
C PRO A 59 7.40 -71.38 47.85
N GLN A 60 7.65 -72.03 48.99
CA GLN A 60 7.45 -73.46 49.15
C GLN A 60 6.03 -73.81 48.69
N VAL A 61 5.96 -74.67 47.68
CA VAL A 61 4.71 -75.28 47.21
C VAL A 61 4.15 -76.08 48.38
N VAL A 62 3.21 -75.48 49.10
CA VAL A 62 2.27 -76.22 49.93
C VAL A 62 1.44 -77.01 48.94
N GLU A 63 1.63 -78.33 48.90
CA GLU A 63 0.81 -79.25 48.11
C GLU A 63 -0.66 -79.07 48.51
N ARG A 64 -1.39 -78.28 47.72
CA ARG A 64 -2.85 -78.29 47.77
C ARG A 64 -3.31 -79.61 47.16
N PRO A 65 -4.29 -80.29 47.77
CA PRO A 65 -4.86 -81.51 47.21
C PRO A 65 -5.33 -81.23 45.77
N ALA A 66 -4.95 -82.10 44.85
CA ALA A 66 -5.27 -81.98 43.45
C ALA A 66 -6.80 -81.88 43.28
N LEU A 67 -7.25 -80.75 42.71
CA LEU A 67 -8.63 -80.59 42.27
C LEU A 67 -8.91 -81.65 41.19
N PRO A 68 -10.13 -82.21 41.12
CA PRO A 68 -10.51 -83.15 40.07
C PRO A 68 -10.27 -82.56 38.67
N GLU A 69 -9.72 -83.35 37.73
CA GLU A 69 -9.35 -82.91 36.37
C GLU A 69 -10.50 -82.22 35.62
N THR A 70 -11.73 -82.66 35.84
CA THR A 70 -12.93 -82.05 35.25
C THR A 70 -13.15 -80.59 35.69
N VAL A 71 -12.79 -80.25 36.92
CA VAL A 71 -12.87 -78.88 37.44
C VAL A 71 -11.74 -78.03 36.88
N THR A 72 -10.55 -78.61 36.69
CA THR A 72 -9.43 -77.87 36.10
C THR A 72 -9.63 -77.57 34.62
N ASP A 73 -10.21 -78.50 33.85
CA ASP A 73 -10.47 -78.29 32.43
C ASP A 73 -11.59 -77.27 32.21
N THR A 74 -12.67 -77.35 33.00
CA THR A 74 -13.74 -76.32 32.94
C THR A 74 -13.25 -74.94 33.37
N MET A 75 -12.35 -74.85 34.36
CA MET A 75 -11.70 -73.59 34.72
C MET A 75 -10.77 -73.07 33.62
N ARG A 76 -10.01 -73.94 32.94
CA ARG A 76 -9.14 -73.56 31.83
C ARG A 76 -9.96 -73.04 30.65
N ASP A 77 -11.02 -73.75 30.25
CA ASP A 77 -11.94 -73.31 29.20
C ASP A 77 -12.61 -71.97 29.56
N ALA A 78 -12.99 -71.77 30.83
CA ALA A 78 -13.56 -70.51 31.29
C ALA A 78 -12.54 -69.35 31.25
N LEU A 79 -11.29 -69.62 31.62
CA LEU A 79 -10.19 -68.66 31.53
C LEU A 79 -9.88 -68.30 30.08
N ASP A 80 -9.83 -69.27 29.17
CA ASP A 80 -9.57 -69.04 27.75
C ASP A 80 -10.69 -68.20 27.11
N ARG A 81 -11.95 -68.46 27.46
CA ARG A 81 -13.09 -67.65 27.02
C ARG A 81 -13.04 -66.23 27.60
N LEU A 82 -12.73 -66.09 28.89
CA LEU A 82 -12.59 -64.78 29.54
C LEU A 82 -11.44 -63.99 28.92
N TRP A 83 -10.31 -64.64 28.67
CA TRP A 83 -9.14 -64.06 28.02
C TRP A 83 -9.47 -63.59 26.61
N THR A 84 -10.06 -64.45 25.79
CA THR A 84 -10.47 -64.10 24.41
C THR A 84 -11.47 -62.95 24.42
N SER A 85 -12.47 -62.99 25.31
CA SER A 85 -13.44 -61.89 25.45
C SER A 85 -12.80 -60.58 25.93
N ALA A 86 -11.80 -60.65 26.81
CA ALA A 86 -11.08 -59.47 27.28
C ALA A 86 -10.19 -58.89 26.18
N GLN A 87 -9.54 -59.75 25.39
CA GLN A 87 -8.76 -59.37 24.22
C GLN A 87 -9.66 -58.71 23.16
N ASP A 88 -10.78 -59.34 22.80
CA ASP A 88 -11.73 -58.78 21.83
C ASP A 88 -12.28 -57.42 22.28
N GLU A 89 -12.55 -57.24 23.58
CA GLU A 89 -13.00 -55.94 24.11
C GLU A 89 -11.88 -54.90 24.09
N ALA A 90 -10.64 -55.29 24.40
CA ALA A 90 -9.49 -54.41 24.31
C ALA A 90 -9.23 -53.97 22.86
N GLU A 91 -9.26 -54.89 21.90
CA GLU A 91 -9.13 -54.60 20.47
C GLU A 91 -10.25 -53.67 19.99
N ARG A 92 -11.51 -53.94 20.38
CA ARG A 92 -12.65 -53.05 20.07
C ARG A 92 -12.50 -51.67 20.71
N ALA A 93 -11.99 -51.57 21.94
CA ALA A 93 -11.73 -50.30 22.60
C ALA A 93 -10.63 -49.49 21.90
N VAL A 94 -9.53 -50.15 21.49
CA VAL A 94 -8.44 -49.53 20.73
C VAL A 94 -8.93 -49.07 19.36
N ALA A 95 -9.68 -49.91 18.63
CA ALA A 95 -10.25 -49.56 17.34
C ALA A 95 -11.19 -48.35 17.42
N ARG A 96 -12.07 -48.29 18.42
CA ARG A 96 -12.93 -47.11 18.69
C ARG A 96 -12.10 -45.86 18.97
N ARG A 97 -11.04 -45.97 19.76
CA ARG A 97 -10.17 -44.83 20.10
C ARG A 97 -9.37 -44.34 18.89
N LEU A 98 -8.86 -45.23 18.06
CA LEU A 98 -8.18 -44.89 16.81
C LEU A 98 -9.11 -44.23 15.81
N ALA A 99 -10.33 -44.75 15.64
CA ALA A 99 -11.34 -44.16 14.77
C ALA A 99 -11.72 -42.74 15.22
N ALA A 100 -11.99 -42.56 16.52
CA ALA A 100 -12.29 -41.23 17.09
C ALA A 100 -11.11 -40.25 16.94
N MET A 101 -9.88 -40.74 17.02
CA MET A 101 -8.68 -39.92 16.85
C MET A 101 -8.45 -39.52 15.39
N ARG A 102 -8.65 -40.44 14.44
CA ARG A 102 -8.60 -40.14 13.01
C ARG A 102 -9.64 -39.09 12.62
N GLN A 103 -10.87 -39.25 13.10
CA GLN A 103 -11.93 -38.26 12.87
C GLN A 103 -11.52 -36.87 13.36
N ARG A 104 -10.96 -36.75 14.58
CA ARG A 104 -10.50 -35.45 15.11
C ARG A 104 -9.37 -34.83 14.29
N VAL A 105 -8.47 -35.64 13.74
CA VAL A 105 -7.38 -35.14 12.88
C VAL A 105 -7.94 -34.66 11.54
N GLU A 106 -8.92 -35.37 10.99
CA GLU A 106 -9.61 -34.99 9.76
C GLU A 106 -10.43 -33.70 9.95
N ASP A 107 -11.21 -33.60 11.02
CA ASP A 107 -11.98 -32.41 11.38
C ASP A 107 -11.04 -31.20 11.53
N ALA A 108 -9.94 -31.34 12.29
CA ALA A 108 -8.96 -30.26 12.48
C ALA A 108 -8.21 -29.90 11.18
N SER A 109 -8.00 -30.84 10.25
CA SER A 109 -7.42 -30.53 8.94
C SER A 109 -8.40 -29.76 8.06
N ASN A 110 -9.69 -30.11 8.10
CA ASN A 110 -10.72 -29.40 7.35
C ASN A 110 -10.87 -27.97 7.88
N GLU A 111 -10.93 -27.77 9.21
CA GLU A 111 -10.98 -26.43 9.83
C GLU A 111 -9.78 -25.55 9.42
N ARG A 112 -8.57 -26.12 9.38
CA ARG A 112 -7.37 -25.40 8.91
C ARG A 112 -7.49 -25.02 7.44
N ASP A 113 -7.95 -25.94 6.60
CA ASP A 113 -8.05 -25.72 5.15
C ASP A 113 -9.13 -24.68 4.83
N ASP A 114 -10.26 -24.71 5.54
CA ASP A 114 -11.29 -23.67 5.46
C ASP A 114 -10.73 -22.30 5.86
N ALA A 115 -10.04 -22.20 7.00
CA ALA A 115 -9.37 -20.95 7.44
C ALA A 115 -8.33 -20.45 6.43
N LEU A 116 -7.59 -21.36 5.77
CA LEU A 116 -6.66 -20.99 4.70
C LEU A 116 -7.37 -20.41 3.48
N THR A 117 -8.55 -20.91 3.11
CA THR A 117 -9.34 -20.35 2.01
C THR A 117 -9.91 -18.96 2.34
N GLU A 118 -10.31 -18.75 3.59
CA GLU A 118 -10.75 -17.44 4.07
C GLU A 118 -9.59 -16.42 4.04
N LEU A 119 -8.41 -16.79 4.57
CA LEU A 119 -7.20 -15.95 4.48
C LEU A 119 -6.83 -15.63 3.02
N GLN A 120 -6.94 -16.59 2.09
CA GLN A 120 -6.70 -16.33 0.67
C GLN A 120 -7.69 -15.32 0.09
N THR A 121 -8.94 -15.34 0.57
CA THR A 121 -9.99 -14.41 0.15
C THR A 121 -9.69 -13.00 0.69
N THR A 122 -9.35 -12.87 1.98
CA THR A 122 -9.01 -11.55 2.57
C THR A 122 -7.76 -10.94 1.94
N VAL A 123 -6.77 -11.76 1.54
CA VAL A 123 -5.61 -11.29 0.76
C VAL A 123 -6.01 -10.76 -0.62
N GLN A 124 -6.91 -11.45 -1.34
CA GLN A 124 -7.39 -10.97 -2.64
C GLN A 124 -8.20 -9.67 -2.51
N GLU A 125 -8.99 -9.53 -1.46
CA GLU A 125 -9.74 -8.30 -1.15
C GLU A 125 -8.80 -7.13 -0.82
N LEU A 126 -7.75 -7.38 -0.03
CA LEU A 126 -6.70 -6.40 0.24
C LEU A 126 -5.99 -5.95 -1.04
N ASP A 127 -5.61 -6.87 -1.92
CA ASP A 127 -4.98 -6.55 -3.20
C ASP A 127 -5.91 -5.69 -4.08
N ALA A 128 -7.21 -6.04 -4.13
CA ALA A 128 -8.21 -5.27 -4.89
C ALA A 128 -8.40 -3.85 -4.33
N LEU A 129 -8.52 -3.71 -3.01
CA LEU A 129 -8.63 -2.40 -2.36
C LEU A 129 -7.36 -1.57 -2.51
N GLN A 130 -6.18 -2.19 -2.50
CA GLN A 130 -4.93 -1.47 -2.71
C GLN A 130 -4.81 -0.93 -4.13
N VAL A 131 -5.30 -1.65 -5.14
CA VAL A 131 -5.43 -1.13 -6.51
C VAL A 131 -6.41 0.04 -6.55
N GLN A 132 -7.57 -0.07 -5.90
CA GLN A 132 -8.54 1.03 -5.82
C GLN A 132 -7.97 2.26 -5.11
N LEU A 133 -7.23 2.09 -4.02
CA LEU A 133 -6.56 3.18 -3.31
C LEU A 133 -5.57 3.90 -4.22
N ASN A 134 -4.77 3.16 -4.99
CA ASN A 134 -3.84 3.78 -5.95
C ASN A 134 -4.57 4.58 -7.03
N GLN A 135 -5.70 4.09 -7.53
CA GLN A 135 -6.53 4.80 -8.50
C GLN A 135 -7.14 6.08 -7.92
N MET A 136 -7.65 6.01 -6.68
CA MET A 136 -8.19 7.18 -5.98
C MET A 136 -7.10 8.20 -5.66
N ALA A 137 -5.89 7.75 -5.32
CA ALA A 137 -4.74 8.61 -5.10
C ALA A 137 -4.34 9.35 -6.39
N THR A 138 -4.26 8.64 -7.53
CA THR A 138 -3.96 9.27 -8.82
C THR A 138 -5.05 10.27 -9.22
N ALA A 139 -6.32 9.93 -9.02
CA ALA A 139 -7.43 10.84 -9.32
C ALA A 139 -7.40 12.08 -8.40
N TYR A 140 -7.06 11.92 -7.13
CA TYR A 140 -6.88 13.04 -6.20
C TYR A 140 -5.74 13.96 -6.64
N ASP A 141 -4.59 13.40 -7.03
CA ASP A 141 -3.44 14.18 -7.52
C ASP A 141 -3.81 14.96 -8.79
N GLU A 142 -4.52 14.34 -9.74
CA GLU A 142 -5.05 15.04 -10.93
C GLU A 142 -5.98 16.21 -10.57
N LYS A 143 -6.81 16.06 -9.53
CA LYS A 143 -7.69 17.14 -9.05
C LYS A 143 -6.90 18.24 -8.36
N VAL A 144 -5.85 17.92 -7.61
CA VAL A 144 -4.94 18.90 -7.01
C VAL A 144 -4.25 19.72 -8.11
N ASP A 145 -3.73 19.07 -9.15
CA ASP A 145 -3.09 19.73 -10.29
C ASP A 145 -4.09 20.63 -11.06
N ALA A 146 -5.33 20.16 -11.26
CA ALA A 146 -6.38 20.94 -11.90
C ALA A 146 -6.74 22.20 -11.10
N VAL A 147 -6.89 22.09 -9.77
CA VAL A 147 -7.14 23.24 -8.89
C VAL A 147 -5.98 24.23 -8.97
N ALA A 148 -4.73 23.76 -8.93
CA ALA A 148 -3.57 24.63 -9.04
C ALA A 148 -3.51 25.38 -10.38
N GLY A 149 -3.87 24.71 -11.48
CA GLY A 149 -3.98 25.33 -12.80
C GLY A 149 -5.05 26.42 -12.86
N LEU A 150 -6.24 26.15 -12.31
CA LEU A 150 -7.31 27.16 -12.27
C LEU A 150 -6.96 28.36 -11.36
N GLU A 151 -6.23 28.15 -10.26
CA GLU A 151 -5.73 29.23 -9.41
C GLU A 151 -4.72 30.13 -10.16
N GLU A 152 -3.86 29.55 -10.99
CA GLU A 152 -2.95 30.30 -11.88
C GLU A 152 -3.74 31.11 -12.92
N ASP A 153 -4.76 30.51 -13.56
CA ASP A 153 -5.60 31.18 -14.53
C ASP A 153 -6.36 32.38 -13.92
N ILE A 154 -6.91 32.22 -12.71
CA ILE A 154 -7.53 33.33 -11.97
C ILE A 154 -6.51 34.44 -11.68
N ALA A 155 -5.28 34.08 -11.26
CA ALA A 155 -4.25 35.08 -10.99
C ALA A 155 -3.88 35.89 -12.25
N LEU A 156 -3.78 35.21 -13.41
CA LEU A 156 -3.54 35.87 -14.69
C LEU A 156 -4.72 36.74 -15.13
N ALA A 157 -5.95 36.27 -14.94
CA ALA A 157 -7.15 37.04 -15.28
C ALA A 157 -7.31 38.28 -14.38
N VAL A 158 -6.98 38.19 -13.08
CA VAL A 158 -6.92 39.36 -12.18
C VAL A 158 -5.90 40.39 -12.64
N GLN A 159 -4.72 39.95 -13.10
CA GLN A 159 -3.72 40.88 -13.66
C GLN A 159 -4.21 41.59 -14.93
N ARG A 160 -4.99 40.90 -15.77
CA ARG A 160 -5.59 41.50 -16.98
C ARG A 160 -6.63 42.54 -16.61
N THR A 161 -7.52 42.25 -15.65
CA THR A 161 -8.51 43.22 -15.18
C THR A 161 -7.85 44.46 -14.54
N ASP A 162 -6.80 44.28 -13.74
CA ASP A 162 -6.05 45.40 -13.14
C ASP A 162 -5.40 46.28 -14.22
N ALA A 163 -4.89 45.66 -15.30
CA ALA A 163 -4.30 46.38 -16.42
C ALA A 163 -5.37 47.13 -17.25
N ALA A 164 -6.53 46.51 -17.48
CA ALA A 164 -7.66 47.14 -18.16
C ALA A 164 -8.22 48.32 -17.34
N GLU A 165 -8.36 48.16 -16.02
CA GLU A 165 -8.82 49.23 -15.13
C GLU A 165 -7.87 50.43 -15.15
N LYS A 166 -6.55 50.20 -15.10
CA LYS A 166 -5.55 51.27 -15.23
C LYS A 166 -5.66 52.03 -16.56
N ARG A 167 -5.91 51.33 -17.67
CA ARG A 167 -6.12 51.97 -18.98
C ARG A 167 -7.39 52.81 -19.00
N ALA A 168 -8.48 52.30 -18.41
CA ALA A 168 -9.72 53.04 -18.28
C ALA A 168 -9.54 54.33 -17.45
N GLN A 169 -8.79 54.25 -16.34
CA GLN A 169 -8.46 55.42 -15.50
C GLN A 169 -7.66 56.47 -16.30
N GLN A 170 -6.61 56.03 -17.02
CA GLN A 170 -5.78 56.93 -17.84
C GLN A 170 -6.58 57.64 -18.95
N LEU A 171 -7.49 56.91 -19.62
CA LEU A 171 -8.33 57.51 -20.66
C LEU A 171 -9.36 58.48 -20.07
N ALA A 172 -9.92 58.18 -18.89
CA ALA A 172 -10.85 59.06 -18.20
C ALA A 172 -10.17 60.37 -17.76
N GLU A 173 -8.93 60.29 -17.27
CA GLU A 173 -8.11 61.47 -16.98
C GLU A 173 -7.85 62.32 -18.24
N ARG A 174 -7.58 61.68 -19.39
CA ARG A 174 -7.38 62.40 -20.66
C ARG A 174 -8.64 63.08 -21.18
N VAL A 175 -9.80 62.43 -21.07
CA VAL A 175 -11.10 63.04 -21.40
C VAL A 175 -11.34 64.27 -20.51
N SER A 176 -11.20 64.12 -19.19
CA SER A 176 -11.37 65.23 -18.25
C SER A 176 -10.42 66.42 -18.52
N LEU A 177 -9.18 66.14 -18.92
CA LEU A 177 -8.22 67.17 -19.29
C LEU A 177 -8.64 67.92 -20.55
N LEU A 178 -9.07 67.21 -21.60
CA LEU A 178 -9.51 67.81 -22.86
C LEU A 178 -10.82 68.61 -22.70
N GLU A 179 -11.76 68.14 -21.88
CA GLU A 179 -12.96 68.88 -21.49
C GLU A 179 -12.61 70.19 -20.78
N ALA A 180 -11.68 70.13 -19.80
CA ALA A 180 -11.24 71.33 -19.08
C ALA A 180 -10.47 72.32 -19.99
N GLU A 181 -9.75 71.83 -21.00
CA GLU A 181 -9.12 72.67 -22.02
C GLU A 181 -10.15 73.34 -22.92
N LEU A 182 -11.19 72.61 -23.33
CA LEU A 182 -12.31 73.14 -24.11
C LEU A 182 -13.07 74.23 -23.32
N GLU A 183 -13.44 73.97 -22.08
CA GLU A 183 -14.09 74.98 -21.22
C GLU A 183 -13.24 76.24 -21.05
N ARG A 184 -11.91 76.10 -20.91
CA ARG A 184 -11.00 77.25 -20.82
C ARG A 184 -10.93 78.03 -22.14
N ALA A 185 -10.91 77.34 -23.28
CA ALA A 185 -10.91 77.97 -24.60
C ALA A 185 -12.22 78.73 -24.84
N GLU A 186 -13.36 78.14 -24.52
CA GLU A 186 -14.68 78.79 -24.59
C GLU A 186 -14.76 80.03 -23.69
N LEU A 187 -14.30 79.93 -22.44
CA LEU A 187 -14.26 81.07 -21.51
C LEU A 187 -13.31 82.18 -21.99
N ALA A 188 -12.18 81.84 -22.60
CA ALA A 188 -11.26 82.82 -23.17
C ALA A 188 -11.89 83.52 -24.38
N ALA A 189 -12.49 82.77 -25.30
CA ALA A 189 -13.20 83.31 -26.46
C ALA A 189 -14.37 84.23 -26.04
N GLY A 190 -15.15 83.85 -25.03
CA GLY A 190 -16.24 84.66 -24.49
C GLY A 190 -15.77 85.97 -23.85
N ARG A 191 -14.63 85.96 -23.16
CA ARG A 191 -14.01 87.19 -22.60
C ARG A 191 -13.48 88.12 -23.69
N GLU A 192 -12.88 87.57 -24.74
CA GLU A 192 -12.41 88.35 -25.88
C GLU A 192 -13.59 89.00 -26.63
N ALA A 193 -14.68 88.26 -26.86
CA ALA A 193 -15.91 88.80 -27.45
C ALA A 193 -16.51 89.92 -26.59
N SER A 194 -16.62 89.71 -25.27
CA SER A 194 -17.14 90.72 -24.33
C SER A 194 -16.24 91.96 -24.24
N SER A 195 -14.92 91.79 -24.38
CA SER A 195 -13.96 92.90 -24.36
C SER A 195 -14.02 93.72 -25.64
N ARG A 196 -14.28 93.09 -26.80
CA ARG A 196 -14.50 93.77 -28.08
C ARG A 196 -15.80 94.57 -28.07
N GLU A 197 -16.90 93.98 -27.60
CA GLU A 197 -18.19 94.69 -27.46
C GLU A 197 -18.10 95.89 -26.49
N GLY A 198 -17.33 95.77 -25.41
CA GLY A 198 -17.10 96.88 -24.47
C GLY A 198 -16.24 98.03 -25.04
N SER A 199 -15.36 97.73 -26.00
CA SER A 199 -14.51 98.73 -26.68
C SER A 199 -15.30 99.55 -27.72
N ASP A 200 -16.25 98.93 -28.42
CA ASP A 200 -17.05 99.56 -29.48
C ASP A 200 -18.04 100.60 -28.95
N VAL A 201 -18.46 100.50 -27.68
CA VAL A 201 -19.46 101.42 -27.08
C VAL A 201 -18.83 102.74 -26.57
N THR A 202 -17.50 102.87 -26.54
CA THR A 202 -16.83 104.09 -26.01
C THR A 202 -16.09 104.93 -27.07
N GLY A 203 -16.14 104.53 -28.33
CA GLY A 203 -15.50 105.24 -29.45
C GLY A 203 -16.48 105.87 -30.44
N GLU A 204 -17.26 106.87 -30.01
CA GLU A 204 -17.86 107.82 -30.95
C GLU A 204 -16.78 108.79 -31.43
N ASP A 205 -16.19 108.48 -32.59
CA ASP A 205 -15.68 109.37 -33.66
C ASP A 205 -14.35 108.88 -34.27
N ASP A 206 -14.35 108.84 -35.61
CA ASP A 206 -13.23 108.72 -36.54
C ASP A 206 -12.41 107.40 -36.56
N SER A 207 -12.88 106.43 -37.36
CA SER A 207 -12.20 105.97 -38.59
C SER A 207 -12.70 104.59 -39.05
N ALA A 208 -13.25 104.56 -40.26
CA ALA A 208 -13.89 103.43 -40.92
C ALA A 208 -12.92 102.38 -41.49
N GLU A 209 -11.91 101.91 -40.75
CA GLU A 209 -10.94 100.93 -41.27
C GLU A 209 -10.51 99.85 -40.26
N LEU A 210 -11.42 99.40 -39.38
CA LEU A 210 -11.15 98.31 -38.42
C LEU A 210 -12.30 97.29 -38.27
N VAL A 211 -13.15 97.12 -39.28
CA VAL A 211 -14.25 96.11 -39.27
C VAL A 211 -13.84 94.81 -39.99
N ALA A 212 -12.54 94.52 -40.10
CA ALA A 212 -12.06 93.21 -40.53
C ALA A 212 -11.73 92.33 -39.33
N ASP A 213 -12.65 92.24 -38.36
CA ASP A 213 -12.71 91.06 -37.49
C ASP A 213 -13.16 89.90 -38.40
N THR A 214 -12.17 89.15 -38.85
CA THR A 214 -12.26 88.24 -39.98
C THR A 214 -13.21 87.06 -39.70
N PRO A 215 -14.18 86.75 -40.59
CA PRO A 215 -14.97 85.50 -40.53
C PRO A 215 -14.07 84.25 -40.58
N GLU A 216 -12.82 84.38 -41.03
CA GLU A 216 -11.80 83.33 -40.99
C GLU A 216 -11.40 82.96 -39.55
N ALA A 217 -11.31 83.92 -38.62
CA ALA A 217 -10.93 83.64 -37.23
C ALA A 217 -12.06 82.95 -36.44
N GLU A 218 -13.32 83.28 -36.72
CA GLU A 218 -14.48 82.57 -36.17
C GLU A 218 -14.61 81.17 -36.77
N ALA A 219 -14.35 81.02 -38.07
CA ALA A 219 -14.33 79.72 -38.73
C ALA A 219 -13.21 78.80 -38.19
N GLU A 220 -12.03 79.35 -37.91
CA GLU A 220 -10.91 78.61 -37.32
C GLU A 220 -11.22 78.15 -35.89
N ARG A 221 -11.89 78.98 -35.08
CA ARG A 221 -12.37 78.59 -33.73
C ARG A 221 -13.42 77.48 -33.79
N ALA A 222 -14.44 77.64 -34.63
CA ALA A 222 -15.46 76.62 -34.81
C ALA A 222 -14.87 75.29 -35.31
N ALA A 223 -13.82 75.34 -36.13
CA ALA A 223 -13.10 74.15 -36.59
C ALA A 223 -12.30 73.47 -35.47
N LEU A 224 -11.65 74.25 -34.59
CA LEU A 224 -10.94 73.71 -33.42
C LEU A 224 -11.90 73.10 -32.41
N ASP A 225 -13.01 73.77 -32.09
CA ASP A 225 -14.03 73.27 -31.17
C ASP A 225 -14.66 71.97 -31.72
N ALA A 226 -14.96 71.92 -33.01
CA ALA A 226 -15.45 70.71 -33.67
C ALA A 226 -14.43 69.56 -33.60
N ALA A 227 -13.14 69.83 -33.80
CA ALA A 227 -12.08 68.83 -33.71
C ALA A 227 -11.89 68.33 -32.26
N HIS A 228 -12.01 69.21 -31.26
CA HIS A 228 -11.96 68.84 -29.85
C HIS A 228 -13.17 67.98 -29.44
N LEU A 229 -14.38 68.36 -29.85
CA LEU A 229 -15.59 67.56 -29.60
C LEU A 229 -15.51 66.18 -30.25
N GLU A 230 -14.97 66.09 -31.48
CA GLU A 230 -14.74 64.80 -32.13
C GLU A 230 -13.69 63.95 -31.38
N ALA A 231 -12.62 64.58 -30.86
CA ALA A 231 -11.62 63.89 -30.06
C ALA A 231 -12.18 63.38 -28.72
N VAL A 232 -12.99 64.19 -28.03
CA VAL A 232 -13.69 63.80 -26.80
C VAL A 232 -14.65 62.64 -27.09
N ALA A 233 -15.50 62.74 -28.11
CA ALA A 233 -16.44 61.67 -28.46
C ALA A 233 -15.75 60.35 -28.82
N ARG A 234 -14.59 60.40 -29.50
CA ARG A 234 -13.77 59.21 -29.77
C ARG A 234 -13.24 58.58 -28.47
N LEU A 235 -12.66 59.38 -27.58
CA LEU A 235 -12.13 58.89 -26.30
C LEU A 235 -13.23 58.37 -25.37
N GLU A 236 -14.41 59.00 -25.36
CA GLU A 236 -15.59 58.51 -24.64
C GLU A 236 -16.04 57.14 -25.17
N SER A 237 -16.07 56.96 -26.50
CA SER A 237 -16.41 55.67 -27.11
C SER A 237 -15.37 54.58 -26.78
N GLU A 238 -14.08 54.93 -26.76
CA GLU A 238 -13.00 54.03 -26.34
C GLU A 238 -13.12 53.68 -24.84
N LEU A 239 -13.50 54.64 -23.99
CA LEU A 239 -13.76 54.43 -22.58
C LEU A 239 -14.95 53.50 -22.33
N GLU A 240 -16.06 53.69 -23.04
CA GLU A 240 -17.21 52.81 -22.96
C GLU A 240 -16.87 51.40 -23.42
N ALA A 241 -16.11 51.26 -24.50
CA ALA A 241 -15.63 49.96 -24.97
C ALA A 241 -14.77 49.24 -23.92
N ILE A 242 -13.82 49.95 -23.30
CA ILE A 242 -12.96 49.36 -22.25
C ILE A 242 -13.76 49.04 -20.98
N ARG A 243 -14.74 49.86 -20.61
CA ARG A 243 -15.63 49.55 -19.47
C ARG A 243 -16.47 48.31 -19.73
N ALA A 244 -16.99 48.14 -20.95
CA ALA A 244 -17.73 46.95 -21.33
C ALA A 244 -16.85 45.69 -21.32
N GLU A 245 -15.61 45.79 -21.82
CA GLU A 245 -14.61 44.71 -21.76
C GLU A 245 -14.25 44.37 -20.30
N LEU A 246 -14.01 45.37 -19.45
CA LEU A 246 -13.75 45.17 -18.02
C LEU A 246 -14.90 44.46 -17.31
N GLN A 247 -16.15 44.84 -17.60
CA GLN A 247 -17.32 44.18 -17.03
C GLN A 247 -17.40 42.71 -17.46
N ALA A 248 -17.18 42.43 -18.76
CA ALA A 248 -17.16 41.06 -19.27
C ALA A 248 -16.04 40.21 -18.63
N GLU A 249 -14.84 40.79 -18.44
CA GLU A 249 -13.74 40.11 -17.74
C GLU A 249 -14.07 39.88 -16.25
N GLN A 250 -14.74 40.82 -15.58
CA GLN A 250 -15.18 40.65 -14.18
C GLN A 250 -16.22 39.53 -14.03
N GLU A 251 -17.18 39.43 -14.96
CA GLU A 251 -18.15 38.33 -15.00
C GLU A 251 -17.46 36.98 -15.28
N ALA A 252 -16.48 36.95 -16.19
CA ALA A 252 -15.67 35.76 -16.45
C ALA A 252 -14.82 35.34 -15.23
N LEU A 253 -14.23 36.30 -14.52
CA LEU A 253 -13.51 36.05 -13.26
C LEU A 253 -14.42 35.50 -12.16
N ALA A 254 -15.66 36.01 -12.06
CA ALA A 254 -16.63 35.50 -11.11
C ALA A 254 -16.98 34.03 -11.41
N ALA A 255 -17.21 33.69 -12.69
CA ALA A 255 -17.45 32.32 -13.12
C ALA A 255 -16.26 31.39 -12.83
N GLN A 256 -15.03 31.82 -13.12
CA GLN A 256 -13.81 31.04 -12.81
C GLN A 256 -13.64 30.81 -11.30
N ARG A 257 -13.97 31.80 -10.46
CA ARG A 257 -13.94 31.62 -9.01
C ARG A 257 -14.96 30.58 -8.54
N GLU A 258 -16.17 30.58 -9.09
CA GLU A 258 -17.16 29.54 -8.80
C GLU A 258 -16.64 28.16 -9.23
N GLU A 259 -16.03 28.04 -10.40
CA GLU A 259 -15.41 26.80 -10.88
C GLU A 259 -14.32 26.30 -9.92
N VAL A 260 -13.43 27.18 -9.44
CA VAL A 260 -12.41 26.83 -8.44
C VAL A 260 -13.03 26.38 -7.13
N THR A 261 -14.10 27.04 -6.65
CA THR A 261 -14.79 26.57 -5.44
C THR A 261 -15.42 25.20 -5.62
N GLY A 262 -15.97 24.91 -6.81
CA GLY A 262 -16.47 23.58 -7.17
C GLY A 262 -15.35 22.54 -7.20
N ALA A 263 -14.23 22.87 -7.84
CA ALA A 263 -13.06 21.99 -7.92
C ALA A 263 -12.44 21.70 -6.54
N HIS A 264 -12.39 22.68 -5.64
CA HIS A 264 -11.99 22.47 -4.23
C HIS A 264 -12.94 21.51 -3.50
N ALA A 265 -14.25 21.66 -3.68
CA ALA A 265 -15.23 20.76 -3.08
C ALA A 265 -15.11 19.32 -3.60
N GLU A 266 -14.86 19.13 -4.90
CA GLU A 266 -14.59 17.82 -5.49
C GLU A 266 -13.30 17.20 -4.94
N ARG A 267 -12.23 18.01 -4.83
CA ARG A 267 -10.96 17.58 -4.25
C ARG A 267 -11.12 17.13 -2.80
N ASP A 268 -11.85 17.89 -2.00
CA ASP A 268 -12.11 17.56 -0.59
C ASP A 268 -12.97 16.30 -0.45
N ALA A 269 -13.94 16.09 -1.34
CA ALA A 269 -14.70 14.85 -1.41
C ALA A 269 -13.80 13.65 -1.75
N ALA A 270 -12.93 13.78 -2.75
CA ALA A 270 -11.96 12.74 -3.12
C ALA A 270 -10.97 12.42 -1.98
N ALA A 271 -10.54 13.44 -1.21
CA ALA A 271 -9.70 13.25 -0.04
C ALA A 271 -10.38 12.39 1.04
N LEU A 272 -11.67 12.63 1.30
CA LEU A 272 -12.45 11.83 2.25
C LEU A 272 -12.62 10.38 1.78
N GLU A 273 -12.88 10.17 0.49
CA GLU A 273 -12.98 8.82 -0.09
C GLU A 273 -11.66 8.05 0.04
N LEU A 274 -10.53 8.72 -0.24
CA LEU A 274 -9.19 8.15 -0.07
C LEU A 274 -8.91 7.77 1.40
N GLN A 275 -9.28 8.63 2.35
CA GLN A 275 -9.15 8.35 3.78
C GLN A 275 -9.99 7.13 4.19
N ASN A 276 -11.22 7.01 3.68
CA ASN A 276 -12.09 5.88 3.97
C ASN A 276 -11.52 4.56 3.41
N ALA A 277 -10.99 4.57 2.19
CA ALA A 277 -10.33 3.40 1.60
C ALA A 277 -9.09 2.97 2.40
N GLN A 278 -8.28 3.92 2.87
CA GLN A 278 -7.14 3.63 3.75
C GLN A 278 -7.59 2.97 5.06
N ALA A 279 -8.67 3.45 5.67
CA ALA A 279 -9.22 2.87 6.89
C ALA A 279 -9.72 1.42 6.67
N GLN A 280 -10.35 1.15 5.52
CA GLN A 280 -10.78 -0.22 5.16
C GLN A 280 -9.60 -1.17 4.98
N ILE A 281 -8.53 -0.74 4.28
CA ILE A 281 -7.31 -1.55 4.13
C ILE A 281 -6.67 -1.85 5.47
N ALA A 282 -6.60 -0.86 6.38
CA ALA A 282 -6.09 -1.08 7.73
C ALA A 282 -6.92 -2.13 8.48
N SER A 283 -8.24 -2.03 8.43
CA SER A 283 -9.15 -3.00 9.07
C SER A 283 -8.98 -4.43 8.52
N LEU A 284 -8.90 -4.61 7.21
CA LEU A 284 -8.71 -5.93 6.60
C LEU A 284 -7.30 -6.48 6.82
N THR A 285 -6.30 -5.61 6.99
CA THR A 285 -4.95 -6.03 7.36
C THR A 285 -4.93 -6.59 8.77
N ASP A 286 -5.63 -5.94 9.71
CA ASP A 286 -5.78 -6.42 11.08
C ASP A 286 -6.54 -7.76 11.12
N GLU A 287 -7.59 -7.92 10.30
CA GLU A 287 -8.34 -9.18 10.15
C GLU A 287 -7.44 -10.30 9.61
N ARG A 288 -6.70 -10.04 8.52
CA ARG A 288 -5.73 -10.98 7.96
C ARG A 288 -4.69 -11.44 8.99
N ASP A 289 -4.19 -10.53 9.83
CA ASP A 289 -3.22 -10.86 10.88
C ASP A 289 -3.84 -11.71 12.00
N ALA A 290 -5.12 -11.50 12.31
CA ALA A 290 -5.87 -12.34 13.23
C ALA A 290 -6.08 -13.75 12.63
N ASP A 291 -6.51 -13.86 11.38
CA ASP A 291 -6.71 -15.13 10.67
C ASP A 291 -5.40 -15.94 10.58
N ALA A 292 -4.30 -15.27 10.23
CA ALA A 292 -2.98 -15.90 10.17
C ALA A 292 -2.55 -16.46 11.55
N SER A 293 -2.90 -15.76 12.62
CA SER A 293 -2.64 -16.21 14.00
C SER A 293 -3.52 -17.41 14.37
N GLU A 294 -4.77 -17.45 13.92
CA GLU A 294 -5.67 -18.58 14.12
C GLU A 294 -5.20 -19.83 13.36
N ILE A 295 -4.80 -19.70 12.10
CA ILE A 295 -4.23 -20.79 11.30
C ILE A 295 -2.97 -21.36 11.98
N ALA A 296 -2.10 -20.49 12.53
CA ALA A 296 -0.92 -20.93 13.27
C ALA A 296 -1.30 -21.74 14.52
N ARG A 297 -2.35 -21.33 15.24
CA ARG A 297 -2.88 -22.03 16.42
C ARG A 297 -3.51 -23.37 16.05
N LEU A 298 -4.35 -23.42 15.01
CA LEU A 298 -4.98 -24.67 14.52
C LEU A 298 -3.91 -25.66 14.03
N SER A 299 -2.89 -25.16 13.31
CA SER A 299 -1.76 -25.98 12.85
C SER A 299 -0.95 -26.57 14.00
N ALA A 300 -0.70 -25.79 15.06
CA ALA A 300 -0.05 -26.29 16.27
C ALA A 300 -0.90 -27.36 16.97
N SER A 301 -2.22 -27.13 17.10
CA SER A 301 -3.15 -28.10 17.68
C SER A 301 -3.19 -29.42 16.91
N LEU A 302 -3.21 -29.34 15.57
CA LEU A 302 -3.14 -30.50 14.68
C LEU A 302 -1.85 -31.29 14.89
N SER A 303 -0.70 -30.60 14.94
CA SER A 303 0.60 -31.23 15.20
C SER A 303 0.62 -31.95 16.55
N GLU A 304 0.11 -31.34 17.61
CA GLU A 304 0.01 -31.99 18.92
C GLU A 304 -0.95 -33.18 18.91
N ALA A 305 -2.07 -33.10 18.18
CA ALA A 305 -2.99 -34.22 18.02
C ALA A 305 -2.32 -35.39 17.29
N GLN A 306 -1.56 -35.12 16.23
CA GLN A 306 -0.79 -36.11 15.49
C GLN A 306 0.30 -36.76 16.36
N GLU A 307 1.03 -35.98 17.15
CA GLU A 307 2.07 -36.51 18.05
C GLU A 307 1.48 -37.39 19.16
N ARG A 308 0.33 -37.00 19.72
CA ARG A 308 -0.42 -37.85 20.67
C ARG A 308 -0.91 -39.14 19.99
N ALA A 309 -1.29 -39.10 18.72
CA ALA A 309 -1.70 -40.28 17.97
C ALA A 309 -0.53 -41.25 17.77
N ALA A 310 0.62 -40.73 17.35
CA ALA A 310 1.83 -41.51 17.17
C ALA A 310 2.30 -42.14 18.50
N SER A 311 2.27 -41.38 19.59
CA SER A 311 2.67 -41.85 20.93
C SER A 311 1.73 -42.94 21.47
N ALA A 312 0.42 -42.81 21.24
CA ALA A 312 -0.55 -43.83 21.63
C ALA A 312 -0.40 -45.12 20.82
N ALA A 313 -0.08 -45.01 19.52
CA ALA A 313 0.22 -46.16 18.67
C ALA A 313 1.51 -46.88 19.10
N ALA A 314 2.56 -46.13 19.48
CA ALA A 314 3.82 -46.70 19.94
C ALA A 314 3.72 -47.37 21.33
N SER A 315 2.94 -46.79 22.24
CA SER A 315 2.77 -47.33 23.61
C SER A 315 1.84 -48.55 23.66
N GLY A 316 0.93 -48.69 22.68
CA GLY A 316 0.06 -49.87 22.56
C GLY A 316 0.80 -51.16 22.19
N GLN A 317 2.10 -51.10 21.85
CA GLN A 317 2.87 -52.24 21.34
C GLN A 317 3.78 -52.93 22.39
N VAL A 318 3.83 -52.49 23.66
CA VAL A 318 4.93 -52.89 24.58
C VAL A 318 4.55 -53.63 25.87
N GLU A 319 3.29 -53.70 26.33
CA GLU A 319 3.01 -54.27 27.69
C GLU A 319 2.15 -55.54 27.79
N GLY A 320 2.02 -56.37 26.74
CA GLY A 320 1.33 -57.65 26.96
C GLY A 320 1.32 -58.62 25.79
N ALA A 321 2.47 -59.12 25.36
CA ALA A 321 2.53 -60.27 24.46
C ALA A 321 3.88 -60.99 24.57
N GLU A 322 4.12 -61.67 25.69
CA GLU A 322 5.00 -62.84 25.69
C GLU A 322 4.11 -64.08 25.94
N SER A 323 3.96 -64.89 24.88
CA SER A 323 3.35 -66.23 24.86
C SER A 323 1.84 -66.32 24.55
N ALA A 324 1.46 -66.08 23.29
CA ALA A 324 0.59 -66.96 22.49
C ALA A 324 0.41 -66.36 21.08
N SER A 325 0.48 -67.22 20.05
CA SER A 325 0.53 -66.85 18.63
C SER A 325 -0.52 -65.83 18.18
N PRO A 326 -0.14 -64.80 17.40
CA PRO A 326 -1.08 -63.81 16.90
C PRO A 326 -1.88 -64.41 15.72
N ALA A 327 -3.19 -64.16 15.73
CA ALA A 327 -3.98 -64.20 14.50
C ALA A 327 -3.37 -63.17 13.53
N ALA A 328 -3.06 -63.64 12.32
CA ALA A 328 -2.43 -62.89 11.26
C ALA A 328 -3.33 -61.72 10.81
N VAL A 329 -3.18 -60.56 11.43
CA VAL A 329 -3.28 -59.30 10.70
C VAL A 329 -1.95 -59.16 9.98
N ASP A 330 -1.99 -59.16 8.66
CA ASP A 330 -0.80 -59.24 7.81
C ASP A 330 0.20 -58.13 8.17
N SER A 331 1.26 -58.49 8.90
CA SER A 331 2.38 -57.60 9.26
C SER A 331 2.96 -56.89 8.03
N GLN A 332 2.85 -57.53 6.86
CA GLN A 332 3.22 -56.93 5.57
C GLN A 332 2.38 -55.70 5.20
N GLU A 333 1.09 -55.63 5.54
CA GLU A 333 0.24 -54.48 5.23
C GLU A 333 0.59 -53.27 6.10
N LEU A 334 0.94 -53.49 7.37
CA LEU A 334 1.40 -52.43 8.26
C LEU A 334 2.76 -51.87 7.85
N ASP A 335 3.68 -52.73 7.43
CA ASP A 335 4.98 -52.29 6.92
C ASP A 335 4.82 -51.55 5.58
N ALA A 336 3.92 -52.02 4.71
CA ALA A 336 3.58 -51.32 3.47
C ALA A 336 2.96 -49.93 3.73
N LEU A 337 2.06 -49.79 4.70
CA LEU A 337 1.48 -48.50 5.09
C LEU A 337 2.52 -47.54 5.69
N LYS A 338 3.46 -48.03 6.50
CA LYS A 338 4.56 -47.20 7.02
C LYS A 338 5.48 -46.71 5.92
N GLU A 339 5.83 -47.58 4.97
CA GLU A 339 6.61 -47.18 3.80
C GLU A 339 5.86 -46.17 2.93
N GLN A 340 4.56 -46.35 2.75
CA GLN A 340 3.73 -45.40 2.02
C GLN A 340 3.72 -44.03 2.73
N LEU A 341 3.47 -44.00 4.04
CA LEU A 341 3.47 -42.75 4.81
C LEU A 341 4.85 -42.05 4.76
N ALA A 342 5.94 -42.82 4.79
CA ALA A 342 7.30 -42.28 4.67
C ALA A 342 7.56 -41.69 3.27
N ARG A 343 7.08 -42.34 2.20
CA ARG A 343 7.14 -41.79 0.84
C ARG A 343 6.31 -40.53 0.72
N ASP A 344 5.08 -40.54 1.23
CA ASP A 344 4.18 -39.38 1.18
C ASP A 344 4.80 -38.20 1.95
N ALA A 345 5.31 -38.43 3.15
CA ALA A 345 6.04 -37.40 3.93
C ALA A 345 7.25 -36.84 3.17
N GLN A 346 8.01 -37.69 2.47
CA GLN A 346 9.15 -37.26 1.67
C GLN A 346 8.71 -36.43 0.45
N THR A 347 7.61 -36.79 -0.22
CA THR A 347 7.05 -36.00 -1.33
C THR A 347 6.54 -34.64 -0.87
N HIS A 348 5.84 -34.57 0.26
CA HIS A 348 5.40 -33.30 0.84
C HIS A 348 6.59 -32.42 1.27
N ALA A 349 7.61 -33.00 1.89
CA ALA A 349 8.83 -32.27 2.23
C ALA A 349 9.53 -31.69 0.98
N ALA A 350 9.58 -32.45 -0.12
CA ALA A 350 10.13 -31.99 -1.39
C ALA A 350 9.29 -30.87 -2.01
N ALA A 351 7.96 -31.01 -2.04
CA ALA A 351 7.05 -29.98 -2.54
C ALA A 351 7.13 -28.66 -1.74
N ILE A 352 7.26 -28.75 -0.41
CA ILE A 352 7.45 -27.58 0.44
C ILE A 352 8.80 -26.91 0.17
N ALA A 353 9.87 -27.68 -0.07
CA ALA A 353 11.17 -27.12 -0.41
C ALA A 353 11.13 -26.39 -1.76
N GLU A 354 10.47 -26.95 -2.77
CA GLU A 354 10.28 -26.31 -4.08
C GLU A 354 9.44 -25.03 -3.97
N ALA A 355 8.34 -25.06 -3.23
CA ALA A 355 7.50 -23.88 -2.99
C ALA A 355 8.28 -22.75 -2.28
N ARG A 356 9.17 -23.08 -1.34
CA ARG A 356 10.05 -22.08 -0.70
C ARG A 356 11.06 -21.49 -1.68
N GLU A 357 11.57 -22.29 -2.62
CA GLU A 357 12.48 -21.80 -3.66
C GLU A 357 11.77 -20.86 -4.65
N THR A 358 10.54 -21.17 -5.06
CA THR A 358 9.76 -20.30 -5.95
C THR A 358 9.40 -18.97 -5.28
N VAL A 359 8.96 -19.00 -4.02
CA VAL A 359 8.72 -17.77 -3.22
C VAL A 359 9.99 -16.93 -3.11
N ARG A 360 11.15 -17.55 -2.90
CA ARG A 360 12.43 -16.83 -2.88
C ARG A 360 12.75 -16.17 -4.21
N LYS A 361 12.55 -16.87 -5.34
CA LYS A 361 12.74 -16.32 -6.69
C LYS A 361 11.81 -15.12 -6.95
N TRP A 362 10.55 -15.19 -6.54
CA TRP A 362 9.60 -14.08 -6.66
C TRP A 362 9.97 -12.89 -5.79
N SER A 363 10.45 -13.15 -4.56
CA SER A 363 11.03 -12.14 -3.67
C SER A 363 12.20 -11.42 -4.34
N ASP A 364 13.16 -12.18 -4.88
CA ASP A 364 14.36 -11.63 -5.52
C ASP A 364 13.99 -10.82 -6.76
N TYR A 365 13.06 -11.32 -7.59
CA TYR A 365 12.54 -10.59 -8.75
C TYR A 365 11.85 -9.28 -8.36
N SER A 366 10.98 -9.31 -7.34
CA SER A 366 10.31 -8.11 -6.82
C SER A 366 11.30 -7.07 -6.30
N ASN A 367 12.35 -7.50 -5.60
CA ASN A 367 13.40 -6.61 -5.11
C ASN A 367 14.20 -5.97 -6.26
N VAL A 368 14.53 -6.74 -7.30
CA VAL A 368 15.18 -6.20 -8.51
C VAL A 368 14.28 -5.17 -9.20
N LEU A 369 12.98 -5.45 -9.32
CA LEU A 369 12.02 -4.54 -9.96
C LEU A 369 11.85 -3.24 -9.13
N LYS A 370 11.80 -3.33 -7.80
CA LYS A 370 11.82 -2.16 -6.90
C LYS A 370 13.09 -1.33 -7.08
N GLN A 371 14.24 -1.97 -7.19
CA GLN A 371 15.51 -1.28 -7.42
C GLN A 371 15.53 -0.59 -8.79
N GLN A 372 15.01 -1.25 -9.84
CA GLN A 372 14.89 -0.66 -11.17
C GLN A 372 13.95 0.55 -11.17
N LEU A 373 12.81 0.47 -10.49
CA LEU A 373 11.87 1.57 -10.35
C LEU A 373 12.53 2.76 -9.60
N ALA A 374 13.22 2.49 -8.49
CA ALA A 374 13.94 3.53 -7.74
C ALA A 374 15.02 4.22 -8.61
N GLN A 375 15.80 3.44 -9.36
CA GLN A 375 16.80 3.97 -10.30
C GLN A 375 16.15 4.77 -11.44
N SER A 376 15.01 4.33 -11.95
CA SER A 376 14.27 5.05 -12.99
C SER A 376 13.73 6.38 -12.46
N ASN A 377 13.16 6.38 -11.25
CA ASN A 377 12.68 7.59 -10.59
C ASN A 377 13.82 8.57 -10.31
N GLU A 378 14.97 8.10 -9.83
CA GLU A 378 16.15 8.95 -9.63
C GLU A 378 16.63 9.58 -10.95
N LYS A 379 16.68 8.81 -12.04
CA LYS A 379 17.02 9.33 -13.38
C LYS A 379 16.00 10.36 -13.85
N MET A 380 14.70 10.10 -13.65
CA MET A 380 13.63 11.03 -14.03
C MET A 380 13.73 12.34 -13.25
N MET A 381 13.95 12.27 -11.93
CA MET A 381 14.17 13.45 -11.09
C MET A 381 15.39 14.27 -11.54
N LEU A 382 16.49 13.61 -11.93
CA LEU A 382 17.67 14.29 -12.47
C LEU A 382 17.34 15.00 -13.80
N VAL A 383 16.60 14.34 -14.70
CA VAL A 383 16.16 14.94 -15.97
C VAL A 383 15.26 16.15 -15.73
N LEU A 384 14.29 16.06 -14.81
CA LEU A 384 13.41 17.17 -14.46
C LEU A 384 14.18 18.34 -13.84
N ALA A 385 15.07 18.07 -12.89
CA ALA A 385 15.91 19.11 -12.27
C ALA A 385 16.83 19.79 -13.29
N ARG A 386 17.40 19.01 -14.22
CA ARG A 386 18.19 19.54 -15.33
C ARG A 386 17.34 20.40 -16.27
N GLY A 387 16.14 19.94 -16.64
CA GLY A 387 15.20 20.67 -17.48
C GLY A 387 14.78 22.01 -16.85
N ALA A 388 14.51 22.02 -15.53
CA ALA A 388 14.22 23.24 -14.79
C ALA A 388 15.42 24.22 -14.77
N GLY A 389 16.64 23.70 -14.60
CA GLY A 389 17.86 24.50 -14.67
C GLY A 389 18.11 25.10 -16.06
N GLU A 390 17.93 24.31 -17.12
CA GLU A 390 18.04 24.75 -18.51
C GLU A 390 16.97 25.78 -18.87
N ALA A 391 15.72 25.61 -18.38
CA ALA A 391 14.65 26.59 -18.55
C ALA A 391 14.92 27.91 -17.80
N SER A 392 15.51 27.85 -16.60
CA SER A 392 15.92 29.05 -15.87
C SER A 392 17.03 29.81 -16.61
N LEU A 393 18.03 29.08 -17.10
CA LEU A 393 19.12 29.64 -17.90
C LEU A 393 18.59 30.25 -19.21
N SER A 394 17.67 29.58 -19.91
CA SER A 394 17.09 30.11 -21.15
C SER A 394 16.27 31.37 -20.91
N ARG A 395 15.53 31.48 -19.81
CA ARG A 395 14.83 32.71 -19.41
C ARG A 395 15.80 33.86 -19.13
N LEU A 396 16.91 33.60 -18.44
CA LEU A 396 17.95 34.61 -18.21
C LEU A 396 18.60 35.07 -19.52
N LEU A 397 18.97 34.12 -20.39
CA LEU A 397 19.52 34.45 -21.71
C LEU A 397 18.53 35.22 -22.59
N ALA A 398 17.24 34.88 -22.55
CA ALA A 398 16.20 35.60 -23.26
C ALA A 398 16.02 37.02 -22.71
N ALA A 399 16.09 37.20 -21.38
CA ALA A 399 16.04 38.52 -20.76
C ALA A 399 17.24 39.39 -21.16
N GLU A 400 18.45 38.84 -21.15
CA GLU A 400 19.67 39.52 -21.61
C GLU A 400 19.62 39.84 -23.12
N LEU A 401 19.14 38.89 -23.94
CA LEU A 401 18.92 39.13 -25.38
C LEU A 401 17.90 40.24 -25.63
N GLY A 402 16.81 40.28 -24.86
CA GLY A 402 15.81 41.34 -24.95
C GLY A 402 16.37 42.72 -24.59
N GLN A 403 17.33 42.80 -23.66
CA GLN A 403 18.03 44.04 -23.32
C GLN A 403 18.96 44.51 -24.45
N LEU A 404 19.64 43.58 -25.13
CA LEU A 404 20.59 43.90 -26.20
C LEU A 404 19.92 44.13 -27.56
N ASN A 405 18.90 43.34 -27.90
CA ASN A 405 18.16 43.39 -29.16
C ASN A 405 16.70 42.95 -28.97
N PRO A 406 15.77 43.89 -28.75
CA PRO A 406 14.36 43.59 -28.51
C PRO A 406 13.65 42.88 -29.67
N GLU A 407 14.10 43.09 -30.91
CA GLU A 407 13.48 42.56 -32.14
C GLU A 407 14.04 41.20 -32.56
N HIS A 408 14.83 40.54 -31.70
CA HIS A 408 15.48 39.28 -32.04
C HIS A 408 14.46 38.14 -32.24
N ASP A 409 14.54 37.42 -33.37
CA ASP A 409 13.59 36.37 -33.75
C ASP A 409 13.45 35.24 -32.70
N LEU A 410 14.52 34.93 -31.95
CA LEU A 410 14.50 33.92 -30.87
C LEU A 410 13.67 34.34 -29.64
N LEU A 411 13.24 35.60 -29.53
CA LEU A 411 12.32 36.04 -28.48
C LEU A 411 10.85 35.77 -28.85
N ARG A 412 10.57 35.50 -30.13
CA ARG A 412 9.22 35.14 -30.59
C ARG A 412 8.88 33.72 -30.17
N LYS A 413 7.73 33.56 -29.50
CA LYS A 413 7.26 32.27 -28.98
C LYS A 413 7.10 31.21 -30.06
N GLU A 414 6.64 31.56 -31.27
CA GLU A 414 6.47 30.57 -32.33
C GLU A 414 7.82 29.97 -32.77
N LYS A 415 8.88 30.80 -32.80
CA LYS A 415 10.23 30.33 -33.16
C LYS A 415 10.86 29.48 -32.06
N GLN A 416 10.66 29.84 -30.80
CA GLN A 416 11.08 29.01 -29.67
C GLN A 416 10.40 27.63 -29.69
N GLN A 417 9.08 27.60 -29.91
CA GLN A 417 8.31 26.36 -30.00
C GLN A 417 8.75 25.50 -31.19
N GLN A 418 8.97 26.12 -32.37
CA GLN A 418 9.47 25.42 -33.55
C GLN A 418 10.81 24.70 -33.29
N VAL A 419 11.76 25.40 -32.66
CA VAL A 419 13.08 24.83 -32.32
C VAL A 419 12.95 23.70 -31.28
N VAL A 420 12.07 23.84 -30.30
CA VAL A 420 11.82 22.79 -29.29
C VAL A 420 11.22 21.55 -29.95
N VAL A 421 10.20 21.69 -30.79
CA VAL A 421 9.57 20.55 -31.48
C VAL A 421 10.56 19.86 -32.43
N GLU A 422 11.38 20.62 -33.16
CA GLU A 422 12.40 20.07 -34.06
C GLU A 422 13.47 19.29 -33.29
N THR A 423 13.93 19.81 -32.15
CA THR A 423 14.92 19.12 -31.31
C THR A 423 14.35 17.89 -30.62
N ILE A 424 13.10 17.94 -30.13
CA ILE A 424 12.39 16.77 -29.58
C ILE A 424 12.28 15.68 -30.66
N ASN A 425 11.82 16.03 -31.87
CA ASN A 425 11.70 15.08 -32.96
C ASN A 425 13.06 14.50 -33.38
N ALA A 426 14.11 15.31 -33.51
CA ALA A 426 15.45 14.82 -33.84
C ALA A 426 16.03 13.88 -32.76
N HIS A 427 15.66 14.07 -31.49
CA HIS A 427 16.07 13.16 -30.41
C HIS A 427 15.25 11.86 -30.42
N LEU A 428 13.94 11.96 -30.60
CA LEU A 428 13.04 10.80 -30.64
C LEU A 428 13.30 9.93 -31.87
N GLU A 429 13.59 10.52 -33.04
CA GLU A 429 13.87 9.77 -34.26
C GLU A 429 15.12 8.89 -34.11
N LYS A 430 16.15 9.35 -33.38
CA LYS A 430 17.32 8.52 -33.03
C LYS A 430 16.96 7.31 -32.19
N GLN A 431 15.85 7.38 -31.45
CA GLN A 431 15.32 6.29 -30.62
C GLN A 431 14.22 5.49 -31.33
N GLY A 432 13.87 5.84 -32.59
CA GLY A 432 12.81 5.20 -33.35
C GLY A 432 11.40 5.66 -32.99
N TYR A 433 11.25 6.88 -32.46
CA TYR A 433 9.98 7.50 -32.09
C TYR A 433 9.78 8.84 -32.81
N ARG A 434 8.54 9.31 -32.93
CA ARG A 434 8.18 10.62 -33.49
C ARG A 434 7.16 11.31 -32.59
N TYR A 435 7.35 12.60 -32.35
CA TYR A 435 6.43 13.45 -31.61
C TYR A 435 5.51 14.20 -32.58
N ASP A 436 4.20 14.03 -32.40
CA ASP A 436 3.19 14.81 -33.11
C ASP A 436 2.84 16.05 -32.28
N GLU A 437 3.20 17.23 -32.78
CA GLU A 437 2.95 18.52 -32.14
C GLU A 437 1.45 18.78 -31.92
N LYS A 438 0.57 18.25 -32.77
CA LYS A 438 -0.87 18.50 -32.68
C LYS A 438 -1.56 17.67 -31.61
N THR A 439 -1.02 16.49 -31.30
CA THR A 439 -1.63 15.54 -30.37
C THR A 439 -0.82 15.38 -29.08
N GLY A 440 0.42 15.88 -29.05
CA GLY A 440 1.34 15.70 -27.93
C GLY A 440 1.82 14.26 -27.76
N LEU A 441 1.47 13.35 -28.69
CA LEU A 441 1.74 11.93 -28.58
C LEU A 441 3.08 11.56 -29.19
N VAL A 442 3.80 10.67 -28.51
CA VAL A 442 5.03 10.03 -29.01
C VAL A 442 4.65 8.68 -29.61
N SER A 443 4.79 8.54 -30.92
CA SER A 443 4.48 7.32 -31.67
C SER A 443 5.78 6.59 -32.07
N LYS A 444 5.76 5.27 -32.05
CA LYS A 444 6.91 4.47 -32.55
C LYS A 444 6.91 4.51 -34.07
N VAL A 445 8.05 4.87 -34.66
CA VAL A 445 8.23 4.88 -36.11
C VAL A 445 8.36 3.42 -36.56
N ASN A 446 7.31 2.88 -37.17
CA ASN A 446 7.38 1.57 -37.81
C ASN A 446 8.26 1.68 -39.07
N PRO A 447 9.33 0.88 -39.21
CA PRO A 447 10.24 0.97 -40.33
C PRO A 447 9.64 0.51 -41.68
N GLU A 448 8.40 0.02 -41.71
CA GLU A 448 7.73 -0.47 -42.94
C GLU A 448 6.99 0.62 -43.75
N THR A 449 6.91 1.86 -43.26
CA THR A 449 6.23 2.97 -43.95
C THR A 449 7.17 4.14 -44.30
N ALA A 450 8.43 3.85 -44.62
CA ALA A 450 9.28 4.81 -45.32
C ALA A 450 9.00 4.74 -46.83
N PRO A 451 8.56 5.82 -47.51
CA PRO A 451 8.53 5.84 -48.97
C PRO A 451 9.96 5.80 -49.51
N ALA A 452 10.18 4.97 -50.53
CA ALA A 452 11.45 4.80 -51.25
C ALA A 452 11.87 6.04 -52.04
#